data_AF-A0A1I8E962-F1
#
_entry.id   AF-A0A1I8E962-F1
#
_cell.length_a   1.000
_cell.length_b   1.000
_cell.length_c   1.000
_cell.angle_alpha   90.00
_cell.angle_beta   90.00
_cell.angle_gamma   90.00
#
_symmetry.space_group_name_H-M   'P 1'
#
loop_
_entity.id
_entity.type
_entity.pdbx_description
1 polymer ?
#
loop_
_entity_poly.entity_id
_entity_poly.type
_entity_poly.pdbx_seq_one_letter_code
_entity_poly.pdbx_strand_id
1 'polypeptide(L)'
;DVPKEYGYSNNDKIGDILLEPEPGYNVLIKCSHNIDDSSKPFHFSSHGMNPNHWTMKSILLMKGPVFKQNYQIDGTANNLDLYPLMCYILGVIPAPNNGTIQHMLEVLKMPITTTNLLSTKQIEVI
;
A
#
# COMPACT_ATOMS: atom_id res chain seq x y z
N ASP A 1 -18.57 9.06 10.41
CA ASP A 1 -18.25 7.78 9.77
C ASP A 1 -16.90 7.82 9.08
N VAL A 2 -16.22 6.67 8.97
CA VAL A 2 -14.90 6.56 8.33
C VAL A 2 -15.04 6.63 6.80
N PRO A 3 -14.20 7.40 6.09
CA PRO A 3 -14.23 7.45 4.63
C PRO A 3 -14.09 6.06 3.98
N LYS A 4 -14.96 5.75 3.02
CA LYS A 4 -15.04 4.41 2.39
C LYS A 4 -13.75 4.05 1.65
N GLU A 5 -13.09 5.05 1.08
CA GLU A 5 -11.83 4.94 0.35
C GLU A 5 -10.68 4.39 1.19
N TYR A 6 -10.75 4.44 2.53
CA TYR A 6 -9.72 3.88 3.39
C TYR A 6 -9.79 2.35 3.49
N GLY A 7 -10.94 1.75 3.12
CA GLY A 7 -11.17 0.33 3.35
C GLY A 7 -11.09 -0.05 4.85
N TYR A 8 -11.31 0.91 5.74
CA TYR A 8 -11.05 0.80 7.18
C TYR A 8 -12.34 0.86 8.00
N SER A 9 -13.22 -0.14 7.82
CA SER A 9 -14.49 -0.20 8.56
C SER A 9 -15.02 -1.62 8.82
N ASN A 10 -14.66 -2.60 8.00
CA ASN A 10 -15.24 -3.95 8.06
C ASN A 10 -14.37 -4.94 8.87
N ASN A 11 -14.03 -4.62 10.11
CA ASN A 11 -13.24 -5.50 10.97
C ASN A 11 -13.49 -5.26 12.46
N ASP A 12 -13.61 -6.32 13.26
CA ASP A 12 -13.87 -6.27 14.71
C ASP A 12 -12.72 -5.68 15.54
N LYS A 13 -11.53 -5.52 14.94
CA LYS A 13 -10.35 -4.90 15.57
C LYS A 13 -10.32 -3.39 15.40
N ILE A 14 -11.22 -2.83 14.60
CA ILE A 14 -11.36 -1.39 14.46
C ILE A 14 -12.26 -0.91 15.60
N GLY A 15 -11.74 0.02 16.40
CA GLY A 15 -12.48 0.56 17.55
C GLY A 15 -13.69 1.40 17.14
N ASP A 16 -14.64 1.54 18.05
CA ASP A 16 -15.89 2.28 17.82
C ASP A 16 -15.68 3.78 17.57
N ILE A 17 -14.54 4.32 18.03
CA ILE A 17 -14.17 5.74 17.89
C ILE A 17 -12.82 5.81 17.18
N LEU A 18 -12.79 6.49 16.03
CA LEU A 18 -11.59 6.79 15.26
C LEU A 18 -11.30 8.29 15.33
N LEU A 19 -10.04 8.66 15.59
CA LEU A 19 -9.57 10.04 15.62
C LEU A 19 -8.54 10.23 14.51
N GLU A 20 -8.85 11.10 13.56
CA GLU A 20 -7.97 11.46 12.44
C GLU A 20 -7.50 12.92 12.62
N PRO A 21 -6.32 13.16 13.22
CA PRO A 21 -5.76 14.51 13.30
C PRO A 21 -5.25 14.98 11.95
N GLU A 22 -5.32 16.29 11.71
CA GLU A 22 -4.66 16.91 10.56
C GLU A 22 -3.12 16.81 10.67
N PRO A 23 -2.40 16.78 9.54
CA PRO A 23 -0.94 16.79 9.55
C PRO A 23 -0.35 17.93 10.39
N GLY A 24 0.57 17.58 11.29
CA GLY A 24 1.16 18.51 12.27
C GLY A 24 0.53 18.40 13.67
N TYR A 25 -0.62 17.73 13.80
CA TYR A 25 -1.25 17.44 15.08
C TYR A 25 -1.10 15.97 15.47
N ASN A 26 -1.13 15.70 16.77
CA ASN A 26 -1.15 14.35 17.34
C ASN A 26 -2.23 14.30 18.43
N VAL A 27 -2.84 13.13 18.61
CA VAL A 27 -3.83 12.91 19.66
C VAL A 27 -3.20 12.08 20.78
N LEU A 28 -3.29 12.60 22.01
CA LEU A 28 -2.85 11.93 23.22
C LEU A 28 -4.03 11.82 24.18
N ILE A 29 -4.32 10.61 24.67
CA ILE A 29 -5.43 10.37 25.61
C ILE A 29 -5.07 10.91 27.01
N LYS A 30 -3.78 11.06 27.31
CA LYS A 30 -3.27 11.69 28.53
C LYS A 30 -2.20 12.71 28.17
N CYS A 31 -2.42 13.96 28.54
CA CYS A 31 -1.38 14.99 28.51
C CYS A 31 -0.56 14.88 29.80
N SER A 32 0.68 14.40 29.71
CA SER A 32 1.65 14.62 30.79
C SER A 32 2.31 15.98 30.53
N HIS A 33 1.94 16.99 31.31
CA HIS A 33 2.72 18.24 31.37
C HIS A 33 3.99 18.07 32.25
N ASN A 34 4.23 16.88 32.80
CA ASN A 34 5.48 16.58 33.49
C ASN A 34 6.58 16.37 32.44
N ILE A 35 7.45 17.37 32.38
CA ILE A 35 8.62 17.48 31.48
C ILE A 35 9.62 16.32 31.68
N ASP A 36 9.51 15.55 32.78
CA ASP A 36 10.39 14.41 33.09
C ASP A 36 10.11 13.12 32.28
N ASP A 37 8.97 13.01 31.59
CA ASP A 37 8.72 11.89 30.66
C ASP A 37 9.33 12.18 29.28
N SER A 38 10.66 12.25 29.28
CA SER A 38 11.55 12.59 28.16
C SER A 38 11.55 11.58 27.00
N SER A 39 10.69 10.56 27.01
CA SER A 39 10.72 9.49 26.01
C SER A 39 10.20 9.93 24.63
N LYS A 40 9.33 10.95 24.55
CA LYS A 40 8.86 11.53 23.27
C LYS A 40 8.66 13.05 23.38
N PRO A 41 9.51 13.89 22.75
CA PRO A 41 9.35 15.33 22.81
C PRO A 41 8.03 15.76 22.15
N PHE A 42 7.37 16.79 22.68
CA PHE A 42 6.08 17.33 22.19
C PHE A 42 6.07 17.67 20.67
N HIS A 43 7.24 17.85 20.05
CA HIS A 43 7.43 18.15 18.63
C HIS A 43 8.19 17.02 17.91
N PHE A 44 7.62 15.83 17.86
CA PHE A 44 8.18 14.73 17.07
C PHE A 44 7.43 14.54 15.75
N SER A 45 8.16 14.07 14.73
CA SER A 45 7.56 13.68 13.46
C SER A 45 6.68 12.44 13.65
N SER A 46 5.50 12.43 13.03
CA SER A 46 4.53 11.35 13.14
C SER A 46 3.94 11.01 11.77
N HIS A 47 3.19 9.91 11.70
CA HIS A 47 2.55 9.41 10.50
C HIS A 47 1.25 8.67 10.85
N GLY A 48 0.48 8.26 9.83
CA GLY A 48 -0.77 7.50 10.01
C GLY A 48 -2.04 8.33 9.85
N MET A 49 -1.90 9.60 9.47
CA MET A 49 -3.00 10.46 9.02
C MET A 49 -3.51 10.01 7.65
N ASN A 50 -4.48 10.75 7.10
CA ASN A 50 -5.08 10.51 5.79
C ASN A 50 -4.04 10.08 4.72
N PRO A 51 -4.14 8.87 4.15
CA PRO A 51 -3.17 8.34 3.18
C PRO A 51 -3.17 9.10 1.84
N ASN A 52 -4.18 9.93 1.58
CA ASN A 52 -4.25 10.81 0.42
C ASN A 52 -3.54 12.15 0.63
N HIS A 53 -3.16 12.50 1.85
CA HIS A 53 -2.37 13.70 2.11
C HIS A 53 -0.96 13.57 1.52
N TRP A 54 -0.44 14.63 0.92
CA TRP A 54 0.83 14.62 0.19
C TRP A 54 2.03 14.25 1.09
N THR A 55 2.00 14.61 2.37
CA THR A 55 3.06 14.24 3.34
C THR A 55 3.07 12.76 3.72
N MET A 56 1.99 12.01 3.44
CA MET A 56 1.86 10.58 3.75
C MET A 56 2.20 9.70 2.54
N LYS A 57 2.55 10.29 1.40
CA LYS A 57 2.94 9.54 0.20
C LYS A 57 4.34 8.96 0.36
N SER A 58 4.52 7.73 -0.11
CA SER A 58 5.80 7.04 -0.13
C SER A 58 6.45 7.10 -1.51
N ILE A 59 7.73 6.74 -1.59
CA ILE A 59 8.50 6.67 -2.83
C ILE A 59 8.40 5.25 -3.40
N LEU A 60 8.13 5.15 -4.70
CA LEU A 60 8.20 3.91 -5.47
C LEU A 60 9.21 4.07 -6.60
N LEU A 61 10.25 3.23 -6.60
CA LEU A 61 11.22 3.13 -7.69
C LEU A 61 11.30 1.67 -8.16
N MET A 62 11.13 1.47 -9.47
CA MET A 62 11.18 0.16 -10.08
C MET A 62 12.30 0.12 -11.12
N LYS A 63 13.19 -0.87 -11.00
CA LYS A 63 14.31 -1.07 -11.93
C LYS A 63 14.47 -2.55 -12.20
N GLY A 64 14.58 -2.89 -13.48
CA GLY A 64 14.77 -4.27 -13.90
C GLY A 64 14.57 -4.42 -15.41
N PRO A 65 14.84 -5.62 -15.94
CA PRO A 65 14.72 -5.89 -17.37
C PRO A 65 13.28 -5.78 -17.88
N VAL A 66 12.29 -6.10 -17.04
CA VAL A 66 10.85 -6.11 -17.36
C VAL A 66 10.19 -4.73 -17.37
N PHE A 67 10.74 -3.78 -16.61
CA PHE A 67 10.22 -2.42 -16.49
C PHE A 67 10.70 -1.54 -17.63
N LYS A 68 9.86 -0.60 -18.08
CA LYS A 68 10.26 0.47 -19.00
C LYS A 68 11.36 1.31 -18.35
N GLN A 69 12.30 1.78 -19.16
CA GLN A 69 13.33 2.72 -18.73
C GLN A 69 12.81 4.16 -18.87
N ASN A 70 13.24 5.06 -17.98
CA ASN A 70 12.89 6.48 -17.98
C ASN A 70 11.37 6.72 -18.06
N TYR A 71 10.59 5.86 -17.41
CA TYR A 71 9.14 5.97 -17.34
C TYR A 71 8.74 6.47 -15.95
N GLN A 72 7.85 7.46 -15.92
CA GLN A 72 7.24 7.99 -14.71
C GLN A 72 5.75 7.63 -14.73
N ILE A 73 5.25 7.12 -13.61
CA ILE A 73 3.81 6.86 -13.45
C ILE A 73 3.11 8.21 -13.31
N ASP A 74 1.99 8.38 -14.02
CA ASP A 74 1.14 9.55 -13.86
C ASP A 74 0.44 9.50 -12.49
N GLY A 75 0.76 10.45 -11.62
CA GLY A 75 0.17 10.55 -10.28
C GLY A 75 0.78 9.60 -9.25
N THR A 76 -0.04 9.15 -8.30
CA THR A 76 0.40 8.27 -7.20
C THR A 76 0.01 6.82 -7.48
N ALA A 77 1.00 5.94 -7.51
CA ALA A 77 0.76 4.50 -7.58
C ALA A 77 0.06 3.98 -6.31
N ASN A 78 -0.90 3.06 -6.48
CA ASN A 78 -1.53 2.38 -5.37
C ASN A 78 -0.67 1.20 -4.89
N ASN A 79 -0.39 1.13 -3.59
CA ASN A 79 0.45 0.07 -3.01
C ASN A 79 -0.21 -1.31 -3.09
N LEU A 80 -1.55 -1.39 -3.14
CA LEU A 80 -2.28 -2.65 -3.27
C LEU A 80 -1.97 -3.36 -4.60
N ASP A 81 -1.63 -2.60 -5.64
CA ASP A 81 -1.35 -3.12 -6.98
C ASP A 81 0.06 -3.72 -7.10
N LEU A 82 0.91 -3.53 -6.09
CA LEU A 82 2.28 -4.07 -6.07
C LEU A 82 2.30 -5.59 -5.90
N TYR A 83 1.39 -6.17 -5.11
CA TYR A 83 1.31 -7.62 -4.94
C TYR A 83 1.02 -8.35 -6.27
N PRO A 84 -0.07 -8.03 -7.01
CA PRO A 84 -0.31 -8.69 -8.29
C PRO A 84 0.80 -8.39 -9.31
N LEU A 85 1.45 -7.22 -9.27
CA LEU A 85 2.62 -6.91 -10.11
C LEU A 85 3.81 -7.84 -9.80
N MET A 86 4.12 -8.08 -8.54
CA MET A 86 5.18 -9.01 -8.15
C MET A 86 4.85 -10.44 -8.59
N CYS A 87 3.61 -10.89 -8.41
CA CYS A 87 3.17 -12.19 -8.90
C CYS A 87 3.33 -12.32 -10.42
N TYR A 88 2.96 -11.27 -11.15
CA TYR A 88 3.13 -11.20 -12.61
C TYR A 88 4.60 -11.32 -13.02
N ILE A 89 5.51 -10.61 -12.35
CA ILE A 89 6.95 -10.63 -12.64
C ILE A 89 7.56 -12.01 -12.34
N LEU A 90 7.10 -12.67 -11.27
CA LEU A 90 7.57 -14.00 -10.86
C LEU A 90 6.92 -15.16 -11.63
N GLY A 91 5.87 -14.89 -12.42
CA GLY A 91 5.13 -15.92 -13.13
C GLY A 91 4.29 -16.83 -12.22
N VAL A 92 3.84 -16.33 -11.06
CA VAL A 92 2.99 -17.10 -10.12
C VAL A 92 1.55 -16.59 -10.14
N ILE A 93 0.60 -17.49 -9.85
CA ILE A 93 -0.81 -17.12 -9.74
C ILE A 93 -1.00 -16.31 -8.45
N PRO A 94 -1.53 -15.07 -8.50
CA PRO A 94 -1.82 -14.31 -7.29
C PRO A 94 -2.98 -14.96 -6.52
N ALA A 95 -2.86 -15.00 -5.18
CA ALA A 95 -3.99 -15.31 -4.31
C ALA A 95 -5.05 -14.18 -4.37
N PRO A 96 -6.30 -14.41 -3.92
CA PRO A 96 -7.30 -13.35 -3.84
C PRO A 96 -6.80 -12.13 -3.07
N ASN A 97 -6.86 -10.95 -3.69
CA ASN A 97 -6.35 -9.69 -3.14
C ASN A 97 -7.15 -8.51 -3.68
N ASN A 98 -6.92 -7.31 -3.13
CA ASN A 98 -7.64 -6.09 -3.51
C ASN A 98 -6.89 -5.22 -4.55
N GLY A 99 -5.74 -5.68 -5.06
CA GLY A 99 -4.97 -4.98 -6.09
C GLY A 99 -5.51 -5.23 -7.49
N THR A 100 -5.23 -4.29 -8.39
CA THR A 100 -5.65 -4.28 -9.80
C THR A 100 -4.42 -4.18 -10.70
N ILE A 101 -4.02 -5.32 -11.31
CA ILE A 101 -2.82 -5.39 -12.15
C ILE A 101 -2.84 -4.43 -13.34
N GLN A 102 -4.02 -4.09 -13.84
CA GLN A 102 -4.21 -3.23 -15.01
C GLN A 102 -3.57 -1.84 -14.80
N HIS A 103 -3.56 -1.32 -13.57
CA HIS A 103 -2.92 -0.04 -13.25
C HIS A 103 -1.39 -0.07 -13.43
N MET A 104 -0.77 -1.25 -13.42
CA MET A 104 0.67 -1.44 -13.48
C MET A 104 1.16 -1.96 -14.84
N LEU A 105 0.27 -2.26 -15.78
CA LEU A 105 0.69 -2.77 -17.09
C LEU A 105 1.51 -1.75 -17.87
N GLU A 106 1.23 -0.46 -17.70
CA GLU A 106 1.95 0.60 -18.42
C GLU A 106 3.41 0.75 -17.99
N VAL A 107 3.78 0.33 -16.78
CA VAL A 107 5.17 0.39 -16.32
C VAL A 107 6.04 -0.71 -16.94
N LEU A 108 5.42 -1.71 -17.58
CA LEU A 108 6.08 -2.87 -18.18
C LEU A 108 6.34 -2.64 -19.67
N LYS A 109 7.43 -3.18 -20.20
CA LYS A 109 7.81 -3.00 -21.63
C LYS A 109 6.84 -3.63 -22.65
N MET A 110 5.93 -4.52 -22.23
CA MET A 110 4.97 -5.31 -23.03
C MET A 110 5.56 -6.37 -23.98
N PRO A 111 4.87 -7.52 -24.21
CA PRO A 111 4.27 -8.42 -23.23
C PRO A 111 5.20 -9.64 -22.96
N ILE A 112 5.28 -10.08 -21.70
CA ILE A 112 5.55 -11.51 -21.44
C ILE A 112 4.21 -12.16 -21.78
N THR A 113 4.18 -12.97 -22.82
CA THR A 113 2.96 -13.59 -23.33
C THR A 113 2.15 -14.18 -22.17
N THR A 114 0.84 -13.96 -22.19
CA THR A 114 -0.13 -14.74 -21.42
C THR A 114 -0.16 -16.18 -21.98
N THR A 115 0.98 -16.86 -22.04
CA THR A 115 1.02 -18.29 -22.31
C THR A 115 0.60 -18.98 -21.02
N ASN A 116 -0.68 -19.36 -21.00
CA ASN A 116 -1.33 -20.24 -20.05
C ASN A 116 -1.60 -19.52 -18.71
N LEU A 117 -2.85 -19.08 -18.42
CA LEU A 117 -3.82 -19.98 -17.78
C LEU A 117 -3.18 -21.34 -17.57
N LEU A 118 -2.37 -21.46 -16.52
CA LEU A 118 -1.68 -22.69 -16.13
C LEU A 118 -2.69 -23.84 -16.26
N SER A 119 -2.57 -24.56 -17.37
CA SER A 119 -3.23 -25.83 -17.57
C SER A 119 -2.59 -26.74 -16.53
N THR A 120 -3.21 -26.81 -15.36
CA THR A 120 -2.86 -27.72 -14.26
C THR A 120 -3.24 -29.15 -14.65
N LYS A 121 -2.60 -29.66 -15.70
CA LYS A 121 -2.29 -31.08 -15.75
C LYS A 121 -0.93 -31.22 -15.09
N GLN A 122 -0.88 -31.97 -13.98
CA GLN A 122 0.30 -32.42 -13.23
C GLN A 122 0.74 -31.57 -12.03
N ILE A 123 -0.19 -31.29 -11.11
CA ILE A 123 0.17 -31.32 -9.68
C ILE A 123 -0.67 -32.44 -9.06
N GLU A 124 -0.14 -33.66 -9.15
CA GLU A 124 -0.59 -34.75 -8.27
C GLU A 124 -0.08 -34.41 -6.87
N VAL A 125 -1.01 -34.13 -5.97
CA VAL A 125 -0.75 -34.12 -4.53
C VAL A 125 -0.70 -35.59 -4.11
N ILE A 126 0.48 -36.05 -3.70
CA ILE A 126 0.68 -37.30 -2.97
C ILE A 126 0.30 -37.06 -1.51
#